data_AF-A0A1J3FN21-F1
#
_entry.id   AF-A0A1J3FN21-F1
#
_cell.length_a   1.000
_cell.length_b   1.000
_cell.length_c   1.000
_cell.angle_alpha   90.00
_cell.angle_beta   90.00
_cell.angle_gamma   90.00
#
_symmetry.space_group_name_H-M   'P 1'
#
loop_
_entity.id
_entity.type
_entity.pdbx_description
1 polymer ?
#
loop_
_entity_poly.entity_id
_entity_poly.type
_entity_poly.pdbx_seq_one_letter_code
_entity_poly.pdbx_strand_id
1 'polypeptide(L)'
;EFKNEVVIVAKLQHKNLVRLLGFCVEGDEQILVYEFVPNKSLDYFLFDPTKKSQLDWKRRYNIIGGITRGILYLHQDSRLT
;
A
#
# COMPACT_ATOMS: atom_id res chain seq x y z
N GLU A 1 -6.94 -20.96 -1.41
CA GLU A 1 -7.44 -19.56 -1.35
C GLU A 1 -6.29 -18.57 -1.36
N PHE A 2 -5.41 -18.58 -0.36
CA PHE A 2 -4.22 -17.72 -0.26
C PHE A 2 -3.45 -17.51 -1.58
N LYS A 3 -2.98 -18.59 -2.23
CA LYS A 3 -2.21 -18.47 -3.49
C LYS A 3 -2.98 -17.76 -4.61
N ASN A 4 -4.29 -17.96 -4.71
CA ASN A 4 -5.10 -17.33 -5.76
C ASN A 4 -5.26 -15.84 -5.51
N GLU A 5 -5.54 -15.44 -4.26
CA GLU A 5 -5.66 -14.04 -3.86
C GLU A 5 -4.33 -13.30 -4.04
N VAL A 6 -3.22 -13.94 -3.64
CA VAL A 6 -1.89 -13.34 -3.73
C VAL A 6 -1.45 -13.13 -5.17
N VAL A 7 -1.78 -14.05 -6.09
CA VAL A 7 -1.50 -13.87 -7.53
C VAL A 7 -2.28 -12.69 -8.11
N ILE A 8 -3.51 -12.46 -7.67
CA ILE A 8 -4.31 -11.30 -8.09
C ILE A 8 -3.67 -10.01 -7.57
N VAL A 9 -3.29 -9.97 -6.29
CA VAL A 9 -2.64 -8.81 -5.66
C VAL A 9 -1.28 -8.51 -6.31
N ALA A 10 -0.50 -9.54 -6.69
CA ALA A 10 0.79 -9.39 -7.36
C ALA A 10 0.69 -8.69 -8.73
N LYS A 11 -0.48 -8.76 -9.40
CA LYS A 11 -0.71 -8.09 -10.69
C LYS A 11 -1.01 -6.59 -10.54
N LEU A 12 -1.34 -6.13 -9.33
CA LEU A 12 -1.63 -4.72 -9.09
C LEU A 12 -0.35 -3.91 -9.16
N GLN A 13 -0.30 -2.98 -10.12
CA GLN A 13 0.84 -2.09 -10.32
C GLN A 13 0.36 -0.65 -10.44
N HIS A 14 0.59 0.12 -9.38
CA HIS A 14 0.24 1.54 -9.35
C HIS A 14 1.16 2.28 -8.38
N LYS A 15 1.59 3.50 -8.74
CA LYS A 15 2.52 4.31 -7.94
C LYS A 15 2.03 4.68 -6.53
N ASN A 16 0.73 4.54 -6.27
CA ASN A 16 0.11 4.81 -4.98
C ASN A 16 -0.35 3.53 -4.25
N LEU A 17 0.11 2.36 -4.70
CA LEU A 17 -0.06 1.08 -4.03
C LEU A 17 1.33 0.50 -3.75
N VAL A 18 1.50 -0.11 -2.58
CA VAL A 18 2.73 -0.81 -2.24
C VAL A 18 2.78 -2.10 -3.05
N ARG A 19 3.85 -2.27 -3.83
CA ARG A 19 4.01 -3.43 -4.71
C ARG A 19 4.36 -4.68 -3.91
N LEU A 20 3.58 -5.73 -4.14
CA LEU A 20 3.94 -7.09 -3.71
C LEU A 20 5.03 -7.63 -4.65
N LEU A 21 6.17 -8.01 -4.10
CA LEU A 21 7.31 -8.57 -4.84
C LEU A 21 7.24 -10.09 -4.95
N GLY A 22 6.63 -10.75 -3.96
CA GLY A 22 6.49 -12.19 -3.94
C GLY A 22 5.86 -12.69 -2.65
N PHE A 23 5.80 -14.01 -2.51
CA PHE A 23 5.25 -14.67 -1.35
C PHE A 23 5.95 -16.01 -1.13
N CYS A 24 5.90 -16.51 0.10
CA CYS A 24 6.36 -17.83 0.47
C CYS A 24 5.21 -18.59 1.13
N VAL A 25 5.06 -19.88 0.79
CA VAL A 25 4.17 -20.81 1.47
C VAL A 25 4.96 -22.07 1.72
N GLU A 26 5.31 -22.34 2.97
CA GLU A 26 6.10 -23.50 3.39
C GLU A 26 5.49 -24.06 4.68
N GLY A 27 5.00 -25.30 4.64
CA GLY A 27 4.21 -25.88 5.74
C GLY A 27 3.00 -25.01 6.10
N ASP A 28 2.95 -24.59 7.36
CA ASP A 28 1.89 -23.71 7.91
C ASP A 28 2.24 -22.21 7.81
N GLU A 29 3.44 -21.86 7.32
CA GLU A 29 3.89 -20.47 7.22
C GLU A 29 3.45 -19.82 5.90
N GLN A 30 2.91 -18.62 6.00
CA GLN A 30 2.47 -17.80 4.86
C GLN A 30 3.09 -16.40 4.97
N ILE A 31 4.01 -16.08 4.07
CA ILE A 31 4.77 -14.83 4.12
C ILE A 31 4.53 -14.02 2.84
N LEU A 32 4.32 -12.72 2.98
CA LEU A 32 4.23 -11.76 1.88
C LEU A 32 5.46 -10.84 1.89
N VAL A 33 6.07 -10.68 0.72
CA VAL A 33 7.24 -9.83 0.54
C VAL A 33 6.84 -8.61 -0.27
N TYR A 34 6.86 -7.44 0.37
CA TYR A 34 6.54 -6.15 -0.26
C TYR A 34 7.80 -5.35 -0.54
N GLU A 35 7.68 -4.34 -1.41
CA GLU A 35 8.71 -3.32 -1.52
C GLU A 35 8.87 -2.56 -0.19
N PHE A 36 10.10 -2.13 0.10
CA PHE A 36 10.38 -1.39 1.31
C PHE A 36 9.93 0.06 1.16
N VAL A 37 9.03 0.50 2.05
CA VAL A 37 8.60 1.90 2.15
C VAL A 37 9.36 2.57 3.31
N PRO A 38 10.31 3.48 3.03
CA PRO A 38 11.22 4.01 4.06
C PRO A 38 10.51 4.92 5.09
N ASN A 39 9.39 5.53 4.71
CA ASN A 39 8.73 6.58 5.48
C ASN A 39 7.67 6.07 6.45
N LYS A 40 7.85 4.90 7.07
CA LYS A 40 6.91 4.29 8.03
C LYS A 40 5.44 4.36 7.55
N SER A 41 4.51 4.12 8.45
CA SER A 41 3.08 4.24 8.17
C SER A 41 2.60 5.68 8.32
N LEU A 42 1.46 6.01 7.73
CA LEU A 42 0.88 7.35 7.86
C LEU A 42 0.36 7.60 9.29
N ASP A 43 -0.13 6.56 9.99
CA ASP A 43 -0.58 6.67 11.38
C ASP A 43 0.55 7.14 12.31
N TYR A 44 1.79 6.67 12.07
CA TYR A 44 2.98 7.07 12.82
C TYR A 44 3.18 8.59 12.82
N PHE A 45 2.81 9.26 11.73
CA PHE A 45 2.89 10.72 11.64
C PHE A 45 1.60 11.42 12.09
N LEU A 46 0.43 10.84 11.80
CA LEU A 46 -0.85 11.51 12.05
C LEU A 46 -1.19 11.64 13.54
N PHE A 47 -0.85 10.62 14.33
CA PHE A 47 -1.30 10.51 15.72
C PHE A 47 -0.22 10.79 16.76
N ASP A 48 1.06 10.86 16.36
CA ASP A 48 2.12 11.35 17.24
C ASP A 48 2.12 12.90 17.27
N PRO A 49 1.97 13.54 18.45
CA PRO A 49 1.90 15.00 18.57
C PRO A 49 3.13 15.73 18.02
N THR A 50 4.31 15.12 18.11
CA THR A 50 5.56 15.69 17.63
C THR A 50 5.72 15.50 16.12
N LYS A 51 5.38 14.32 15.60
CA LYS A 51 5.53 13.99 14.17
C LYS A 51 4.45 14.63 13.31
N LYS A 52 3.25 14.88 13.85
CA LYS A 52 2.14 15.50 13.12
C LYS A 52 2.51 16.85 12.49
N SER A 53 3.42 17.59 13.13
CA SER A 53 3.96 18.86 12.63
C SER A 53 4.72 18.72 11.30
N GLN A 54 5.27 17.54 10.99
CA GLN A 54 5.99 17.25 9.74
C GLN A 54 5.05 17.11 8.53
N LEU A 55 3.75 16.97 8.78
CA LEU A 55 2.71 16.93 7.77
C LEU A 55 1.99 18.28 7.73
N ASP A 56 2.57 19.24 7.01
CA ASP A 56 1.88 20.49 6.69
C ASP A 56 0.65 20.24 5.79
N TRP A 57 -0.17 21.28 5.61
CA TRP A 57 -1.41 21.14 4.84
C TRP A 57 -1.17 20.72 3.38
N LYS A 58 -0.16 21.29 2.73
CA LYS A 58 0.19 20.96 1.34
C LYS A 58 0.56 19.47 1.20
N ARG A 59 1.35 18.95 2.13
CA ARG A 59 1.76 17.54 2.18
C ARG A 59 0.57 16.63 2.47
N ARG A 60 -0.32 17.01 3.39
CA ARG A 60 -1.59 16.29 3.65
C ARG A 60 -2.46 16.21 2.41
N TYR A 61 -2.63 17.32 1.70
CA TYR A 61 -3.41 17.35 0.47
C TYR A 61 -2.83 16.42 -0.60
N ASN A 62 -1.50 16.43 -0.77
CA ASN A 62 -0.83 15.50 -1.68
C ASN A 62 -0.99 14.03 -1.28
N ILE A 63 -0.95 13.72 0.02
CA ILE A 63 -1.21 12.37 0.55
C ILE A 63 -2.64 11.93 0.22
N ILE A 64 -3.63 12.79 0.51
CA ILE A 64 -5.04 12.53 0.19
C ILE A 64 -5.19 12.25 -1.31
N GLY A 65 -4.62 13.11 -2.16
CA GLY A 65 -4.66 12.93 -3.61
C GLY A 65 -3.93 11.68 -4.11
N GLY A 66 -2.93 11.17 -3.39
CA GLY A 66 -2.29 9.89 -3.67
C GLY A 66 -3.18 8.71 -3.30
N ILE A 67 -3.79 8.75 -2.12
CA ILE A 67 -4.73 7.73 -1.63
C ILE A 67 -5.93 7.60 -2.57
N THR A 68 -6.56 8.72 -2.96
CA THR A 68 -7.72 8.70 -3.86
C THR A 68 -7.37 8.10 -5.21
N ARG A 69 -6.19 8.39 -5.77
CA ARG A 69 -5.70 7.77 -7.01
C ARG A 69 -5.45 6.27 -6.86
N GLY A 70 -4.89 5.83 -5.74
CA GLY A 70 -4.72 4.40 -5.45
C GLY A 70 -6.05 3.67 -5.35
N ILE A 71 -7.03 4.24 -4.63
CA ILE A 71 -8.38 3.66 -4.49
C ILE A 71 -9.10 3.63 -5.84
N LEU A 72 -9.04 4.72 -6.61
CA LEU A 72 -9.64 4.78 -7.95
C LEU A 72 -9.09 3.67 -8.85
N TYR A 73 -7.76 3.49 -8.84
CA TYR A 73 -7.14 2.41 -9.59
C TYR A 73 -7.67 1.04 -9.14
N LEU A 74 -7.72 0.76 -7.84
CA LEU A 74 -8.27 -0.51 -7.35
C LEU A 74 -9.73 -0.73 -7.79
N HIS A 75 -10.54 0.33 -7.79
CA HIS A 75 -11.97 0.24 -8.07
C HIS A 75 -12.31 0.13 -9.55
N GLN A 76 -11.59 0.81 -10.44
CA GLN A 76 -11.97 0.96 -11.86
C GLN A 76 -10.91 0.49 -12.84
N ASP A 77 -9.63 0.71 -12.53
CA ASP A 77 -8.54 0.50 -13.50
C ASP A 77 -7.79 -0.81 -13.29
N SER A 78 -7.93 -1.42 -12.11
CA SER A 78 -7.40 -2.74 -11.83
C SER A 78 -8.26 -3.74 -12.59
N ARG A 79 -7.82 -4.07 -13.81
CA ARG A 79 -8.42 -5.10 -14.67
C ARG A 79 -8.10 -6.47 -14.08
N LEU A 80 -8.57 -6.72 -12.85
CA LEU A 80 -8.55 -8.00 -12.17
C LEU A 80 -9.73 -8.83 -12.68
N THR A 81 -9.67 -9.20 -13.96
CA THR A 81 -10.55 -10.18 -14.62
C THR A 81 -9.72 -11.35 -15.09
#